data_AF-A0A257WYB1-F1
#
_entry.id   AF-A0A257WYB1-F1
#
_cell.length_a   1.000
_cell.length_b   1.000
_cell.length_c   1.000
_cell.angle_alpha   90.00
_cell.angle_beta   90.00
_cell.angle_gamma   90.00
#
_symmetry.space_group_name_H-M   'P 1'
#
loop_
_entity.id
_entity.type
_entity.pdbx_description
1 polymer ?
#
loop_
_entity_poly.entity_id
_entity_poly.type
_entity_poly.pdbx_seq_one_letter_code
_entity_poly.pdbx_strand_id
1 'polypeptide(L)'
;LAGAFIGVQTGAGAYIEAGVALSVALFGALLLARRQLPVVGGLALVAAAGALHGVAHGTEWAAGTSFATYAAGFMLGSALLHTIGLGAGAALARVPAWVWRVQAAGLGAAGLFMFASRI
;
A
#
# COMPACT_ATOMS: atom_id res chain seq x y z
N LEU A 1 -6.23 -10.04 1.96
CA LEU A 1 -6.41 -11.51 2.05
C LEU A 1 -6.33 -12.21 0.70
N ALA A 2 -7.17 -11.88 -0.29
CA ALA A 2 -7.12 -12.54 -1.61
C ALA A 2 -5.73 -12.50 -2.25
N GLY A 3 -5.08 -11.32 -2.28
CA GLY A 3 -3.69 -11.20 -2.74
C GLY A 3 -2.71 -12.07 -1.97
N ALA A 4 -2.80 -12.11 -0.63
CA ALA A 4 -1.93 -12.95 0.20
C ALA A 4 -2.11 -14.45 -0.09
N PHE A 5 -3.35 -14.89 -0.30
CA PHE A 5 -3.64 -16.27 -0.69
C PHE A 5 -3.06 -16.62 -2.08
N ILE A 6 -3.06 -15.67 -3.01
CA ILE A 6 -2.38 -15.83 -4.31
C ILE A 6 -0.86 -15.95 -4.07
N GLY A 7 -0.26 -15.03 -3.31
CA GLY A 7 1.18 -15.03 -3.01
C GLY A 7 1.68 -16.31 -2.36
N VAL A 8 0.91 -16.91 -1.45
CA VAL A 8 1.23 -18.22 -0.85
C VAL A 8 1.34 -19.32 -1.91
N GLN A 9 0.50 -19.29 -2.94
CA GLN A 9 0.46 -20.33 -3.98
C GLN A 9 1.47 -20.09 -5.09
N THR A 10 1.69 -18.83 -5.48
CA THR A 10 2.45 -18.48 -6.68
C THR A 10 3.85 -17.95 -6.39
N GLY A 11 4.15 -17.60 -5.14
CA GLY A 11 5.30 -16.76 -4.81
C GLY A 11 5.12 -15.32 -5.31
N ALA A 12 6.19 -14.52 -5.19
CA ALA A 12 6.25 -13.14 -5.67
C ALA A 12 6.97 -13.13 -7.03
N GLY A 13 6.22 -12.85 -8.10
CA GLY A 13 6.83 -12.58 -9.40
C GLY A 13 7.59 -11.25 -9.39
N ALA A 14 8.59 -11.09 -10.26
CA ALA A 14 9.40 -9.87 -10.36
C ALA A 14 8.57 -8.58 -10.55
N TYR A 15 7.40 -8.69 -11.18
CA TYR A 15 6.48 -7.58 -11.41
C TYR A 15 5.76 -7.10 -10.14
N ILE A 16 5.70 -7.90 -9.08
CA ILE A 16 4.99 -7.54 -7.85
C ILE A 16 5.70 -6.39 -7.14
N GLU A 17 7.02 -6.44 -7.02
CA GLU A 17 7.80 -5.37 -6.39
C GLU A 17 7.68 -4.05 -7.17
N ALA A 18 7.78 -4.13 -8.50
CA ALA A 18 7.58 -2.98 -9.38
C ALA A 18 6.15 -2.42 -9.26
N GLY A 19 5.13 -3.28 -9.21
CA GLY A 19 3.73 -2.87 -9.02
C GLY A 19 3.49 -2.21 -7.67
N VAL A 20 4.06 -2.75 -6.59
CA VAL A 20 4.03 -2.16 -5.25
C VAL A 20 4.67 -0.76 -5.30
N ALA A 21 5.88 -0.64 -5.85
CA ALA A 21 6.59 0.64 -5.96
C ALA A 21 5.80 1.70 -6.75
N LEU A 22 5.21 1.31 -7.89
CA LEU A 22 4.37 2.19 -8.69
C LEU A 22 3.10 2.62 -7.95
N SER A 23 2.50 1.74 -7.15
CA SER A 23 1.33 2.11 -6.36
C SER A 23 1.66 3.17 -5.30
N VAL A 24 2.82 3.07 -4.66
CA VAL A 24 3.32 4.08 -3.71
C VAL A 24 3.57 5.42 -4.41
N ALA A 25 4.22 5.38 -5.57
CA ALA A 25 4.46 6.57 -6.39
C ALA A 25 3.14 7.24 -6.81
N LEU A 26 2.16 6.43 -7.26
CA LEU A 26 0.85 6.89 -7.69
C LEU A 26 0.07 7.57 -6.54
N PHE A 27 0.04 6.97 -5.35
CA PHE A 27 -0.64 7.60 -4.21
C PHE A 27 0.03 8.92 -3.79
N GLY A 28 1.37 9.00 -3.81
CA GLY A 28 2.09 10.25 -3.59
C GLY A 28 1.73 11.33 -4.62
N ALA A 29 1.65 10.95 -5.90
CA ALA A 29 1.24 11.84 -6.99
C ALA A 29 -0.21 12.32 -6.84
N LEU A 30 -1.16 11.43 -6.49
CA LEU A 30 -2.56 11.78 -6.25
C LEU A 30 -2.73 12.75 -5.08
N LEU A 31 -1.98 12.52 -3.99
CA LEU A 31 -1.94 13.42 -2.84
C LEU A 31 -1.41 14.80 -3.23
N LEU A 32 -0.28 14.88 -3.95
CA LEU A 32 0.29 16.14 -4.43
C LEU A 32 -0.63 16.90 -5.39
N ALA A 33 -1.25 16.18 -6.33
CA ALA A 33 -2.14 16.76 -7.32
C ALA A 33 -3.48 17.22 -6.72
N ARG A 34 -3.78 16.85 -5.46
CA ARG A 34 -5.06 17.12 -4.77
C ARG A 34 -6.26 16.63 -5.59
N ARG A 35 -6.07 15.59 -6.38
CA ARG A 35 -7.11 15.05 -7.26
C ARG A 35 -8.03 14.15 -6.45
N GLN A 36 -9.28 14.58 -6.29
CA GLN A 36 -10.32 13.70 -5.77
C GLN A 36 -10.80 12.82 -6.93
N LEU A 37 -10.64 11.50 -6.76
CA LEU A 37 -11.20 10.54 -7.69
C LEU A 37 -12.67 10.29 -7.33
N PRO A 38 -13.52 9.91 -8.30
CA PRO A 38 -14.80 9.30 -8.00
C PRO A 38 -14.61 8.13 -7.03
N VAL A 39 -15.54 7.93 -6.09
CA VAL A 39 -15.42 6.92 -5.02
C VAL A 39 -15.06 5.54 -5.58
N VAL A 40 -15.71 5.13 -6.65
CA VAL A 40 -15.45 3.84 -7.32
C VAL A 40 -14.00 3.75 -7.83
N GLY A 41 -13.47 4.82 -8.42
CA GLY A 41 -12.09 4.87 -8.90
C GLY A 41 -11.08 4.82 -7.75
N GLY A 42 -11.35 5.54 -6.65
CA GLY A 42 -10.52 5.49 -5.45
C GLY A 42 -10.50 4.08 -4.83
N LEU A 43 -11.66 3.45 -4.68
CA LEU A 43 -11.78 2.08 -4.16
C LEU A 43 -11.08 1.07 -5.06
N ALA A 44 -11.20 1.20 -6.38
CA ALA A 44 -10.52 0.31 -7.33
C ALA A 44 -8.99 0.40 -7.21
N LEU A 45 -8.43 1.62 -7.08
CA LEU A 45 -6.99 1.80 -6.89
C LEU A 45 -6.51 1.23 -5.56
N VAL A 46 -7.25 1.46 -4.47
CA VAL A 46 -6.93 0.91 -3.15
C VAL A 46 -7.00 -0.62 -3.17
N ALA A 47 -8.01 -1.21 -3.82
CA ALA A 47 -8.14 -2.65 -3.96
C ALA A 47 -6.98 -3.25 -4.78
N ALA A 48 -6.59 -2.61 -5.89
CA ALA A 48 -5.47 -3.05 -6.72
C ALA A 48 -4.14 -2.98 -5.95
N ALA A 49 -3.86 -1.86 -5.28
CA ALA A 49 -2.66 -1.73 -4.45
C ALA A 49 -2.65 -2.74 -3.30
N GLY A 50 -3.79 -2.93 -2.62
CA GLY A 50 -3.94 -3.91 -1.55
C GLY A 50 -3.78 -5.35 -2.03
N ALA A 51 -4.17 -5.67 -3.26
CA ALA A 51 -3.93 -6.98 -3.87
C ALA A 51 -2.44 -7.21 -4.12
N LEU A 52 -1.73 -6.23 -4.71
CA LEU A 52 -0.28 -6.30 -4.97
C LEU A 52 0.53 -6.47 -3.68
N HIS A 53 0.28 -5.62 -2.68
CA HIS A 53 0.89 -5.74 -1.36
C HIS A 53 0.52 -7.05 -0.69
N GLY A 54 -0.73 -7.49 -0.86
CA GLY A 54 -1.20 -8.78 -0.38
C GLY A 54 -0.35 -9.92 -0.94
N VAL A 55 -0.11 -9.96 -2.26
CA VAL A 55 0.74 -10.98 -2.89
C VAL A 55 2.14 -10.98 -2.28
N ALA A 56 2.75 -9.80 -2.13
CA ALA A 56 4.08 -9.67 -1.52
C ALA A 56 4.11 -10.21 -0.08
N HIS A 57 3.15 -9.81 0.76
CA HIS A 57 3.09 -10.31 2.14
C HIS A 57 2.74 -11.80 2.22
N GLY A 58 1.97 -12.32 1.25
CA GLY A 58 1.60 -13.73 1.19
C GLY A 58 2.82 -14.65 1.13
N THR A 59 3.92 -14.18 0.50
CA THR A 59 5.16 -14.96 0.42
C THR A 59 5.93 -15.02 1.74
N GLU A 60 5.59 -14.17 2.71
CA GLU A 60 6.21 -14.16 4.04
C GLU A 60 5.59 -15.24 4.96
N TRP A 61 4.47 -15.85 4.56
CA TRP A 61 3.88 -16.94 5.34
C TRP A 61 4.83 -18.14 5.37
N ALA A 62 5.17 -18.58 6.59
CA ALA A 62 6.03 -19.73 6.79
C ALA A 62 5.27 -21.04 6.53
N ALA A 63 5.76 -21.82 5.57
CA ALA A 63 5.22 -23.14 5.25
C ALA A 63 5.16 -24.03 6.51
N GLY A 64 4.03 -24.71 6.72
CA GLY A 64 3.81 -25.57 7.89
C GLY A 64 3.26 -24.84 9.13
N THR A 65 3.04 -23.52 9.06
CA THR A 65 2.35 -22.76 10.13
C THR A 65 0.87 -22.51 9.81
N SER A 66 0.07 -22.08 10.78
CA SER A 66 -1.35 -21.79 10.54
C SER A 66 -1.53 -20.54 9.66
N PHE A 67 -2.08 -20.70 8.45
CA PHE A 67 -2.46 -19.56 7.60
C PHE A 67 -3.54 -18.69 8.25
N ALA A 68 -4.46 -19.29 9.02
CA ALA A 68 -5.50 -18.53 9.73
C ALA A 68 -4.91 -17.56 10.75
N THR A 69 -3.86 -17.98 11.48
CA THR A 69 -3.16 -17.12 12.45
C THR A 69 -2.42 -15.97 11.73
N TYR A 70 -1.74 -16.27 10.63
CA TYR A 70 -1.13 -15.25 9.77
C TYR A 70 -2.17 -14.27 9.24
N ALA A 71 -3.29 -14.76 8.70
CA ALA A 71 -4.36 -13.93 8.14
C ALA A 71 -4.99 -13.02 9.21
N ALA A 72 -5.22 -13.54 10.42
CA ALA A 72 -5.73 -12.74 11.55
C ALA A 72 -4.75 -11.63 11.94
N GLY A 73 -3.46 -11.93 12.04
CA GLY A 73 -2.41 -10.94 12.32
C GLY A 73 -2.31 -9.89 11.20
N PHE A 74 -2.33 -10.32 9.95
CA PHE A 74 -2.31 -9.46 8.78
C PHE A 74 -3.51 -8.51 8.74
N MET A 75 -4.73 -9.03 9.00
CA MET A 75 -5.94 -8.23 9.08
C MET A 75 -5.89 -7.22 10.21
N LEU A 76 -5.47 -7.65 11.41
CA LEU A 76 -5.37 -6.77 12.58
C LEU A 76 -4.35 -5.66 12.33
N GLY A 77 -3.16 -6.00 11.85
CA GLY A 77 -2.12 -5.04 11.50
C GLY A 77 -2.59 -4.05 10.43
N SER A 78 -3.24 -4.55 9.37
CA SER A 78 -3.83 -3.71 8.32
C SER A 78 -4.89 -2.76 8.88
N ALA A 79 -5.79 -3.25 9.74
CA ALA A 79 -6.84 -2.44 10.36
C ALA A 79 -6.23 -1.34 11.26
N LEU A 80 -5.22 -1.68 12.06
CA LEU A 80 -4.52 -0.72 12.93
C LEU A 80 -3.78 0.35 12.13
N LEU A 81 -3.03 -0.05 11.09
CA LEU A 81 -2.34 0.91 10.23
C LEU A 81 -3.33 1.83 9.50
N HIS A 82 -4.47 1.30 9.07
CA HIS A 82 -5.50 2.08 8.40
C HIS A 82 -6.16 3.09 9.35
N THR A 83 -6.49 2.69 10.57
CA THR A 83 -7.07 3.61 11.58
C THR A 83 -6.08 4.69 12.01
N ILE A 84 -4.81 4.34 12.22
CA ILE A 84 -3.73 5.30 12.49
C ILE A 84 -3.57 6.26 11.32
N GLY A 85 -3.55 5.75 10.09
CA GLY A 85 -3.44 6.56 8.87
C GLY A 85 -4.59 7.56 8.71
N LEU A 86 -5.83 7.14 8.99
CA LEU A 86 -7.00 8.02 8.98
C LEU A 86 -6.87 9.14 10.03
N GLY A 87 -6.44 8.80 11.26
CA GLY A 87 -6.20 9.78 12.32
C GLY A 87 -5.08 10.76 11.97
N ALA A 88 -3.95 10.26 11.47
CA ALA A 88 -2.81 11.06 11.05
C ALA A 88 -3.18 11.99 9.88
N GLY A 89 -3.92 11.50 8.89
CA GLY A 89 -4.42 12.30 7.77
C GLY A 89 -5.35 13.43 8.22
N ALA A 90 -6.26 13.15 9.16
CA ALA A 90 -7.14 14.16 9.74
C ALA A 90 -6.37 15.23 10.54
N ALA A 91 -5.30 14.85 11.26
CA ALA A 91 -4.42 15.79 11.93
C ALA A 91 -3.61 16.63 10.94
N LEU A 92 -3.09 16.00 9.87
CA LEU A 92 -2.28 16.64 8.84
C LEU A 92 -3.07 17.66 8.02
N ALA A 93 -4.39 17.50 7.92
CA ALA A 93 -5.28 18.48 7.31
C ALA A 93 -5.37 19.81 8.08
N ARG A 94 -4.92 19.84 9.34
CA ARG A 94 -4.96 21.03 10.22
C ARG A 94 -3.63 21.80 10.29
N VAL A 95 -2.56 21.28 9.70
CA VAL A 95 -1.24 21.93 9.69
C VAL A 95 -0.98 22.68 8.38
N PRO A 96 0.02 23.57 8.31
CA PRO A 96 0.31 24.34 7.11
C PRO A 96 0.50 23.46 5.87
N ALA A 97 0.02 23.94 4.71
CA ALA A 97 -0.07 23.14 3.51
C ALA A 97 1.27 22.59 2.99
N TRP A 98 2.38 23.26 3.31
CA TRP A 98 3.71 22.79 2.92
C TRP A 98 4.07 21.45 3.59
N VAL A 99 3.58 21.18 4.81
CA VAL A 99 3.91 19.96 5.56
C VAL A 99 3.35 18.73 4.84
N TRP A 100 2.05 18.73 4.52
CA TRP A 100 1.46 17.59 3.83
C TRP A 100 1.99 17.43 2.39
N ARG A 101 2.41 18.54 1.74
CA ARG A 101 3.05 18.49 0.41
C ARG A 101 4.42 17.84 0.46
N VAL A 102 5.23 18.15 1.47
CA VAL A 102 6.53 17.48 1.69
C VAL A 102 6.33 15.99 1.94
N GLN A 103 5.37 15.62 2.78
CA GLN A 103 5.05 14.20 3.03
C GLN A 103 4.60 13.47 1.75
N ALA A 104 3.70 14.09 0.97
CA ALA A 104 3.21 13.52 -0.29
C ALA A 104 4.33 13.40 -1.35
N ALA A 105 5.21 14.40 -1.44
CA ALA A 105 6.38 14.35 -2.32
C ALA A 105 7.37 13.27 -1.88
N GLY A 106 7.61 13.13 -0.57
CA GLY A 106 8.44 12.06 -0.01
C GLY A 106 7.90 10.68 -0.35
N LEU A 107 6.59 10.46 -0.20
CA LEU A 107 5.93 9.21 -0.58
C LEU A 107 6.10 8.91 -2.08
N GLY A 108 5.83 9.91 -2.93
CA GLY A 108 5.97 9.78 -4.37
C GLY A 108 7.40 9.45 -4.80
N ALA A 109 8.37 10.19 -4.26
CA ALA A 109 9.79 10.01 -4.53
C ALA A 109 10.30 8.64 -4.04
N ALA A 110 9.87 8.19 -2.86
CA ALA A 110 10.19 6.86 -2.36
C ALA A 110 9.67 5.76 -3.29
N GLY A 111 8.43 5.87 -3.76
CA GLY A 111 7.87 4.93 -4.74
C GLY A 111 8.65 4.91 -6.06
N LEU A 112 9.04 6.07 -6.58
CA LEU A 112 9.86 6.16 -7.80
C LEU A 112 11.27 5.59 -7.60
N PHE A 113 11.88 5.83 -6.44
CA PHE A 113 13.18 5.27 -6.08
C PHE A 113 13.12 3.75 -5.94
N MET A 114 12.09 3.23 -5.26
CA MET A 114 11.84 1.79 -5.16
C MET A 114 11.66 1.19 -6.55
N PHE A 115 10.90 1.84 -7.43
CA PHE A 115 10.71 1.35 -8.80
C PHE A 115 12.03 1.31 -9.55
N ALA A 116 12.79 2.41 -9.55
CA ALA A 116 14.08 2.53 -10.26
C ALA A 116 15.18 1.59 -9.75
N SER A 117 15.08 1.09 -8.51
CA SER A 117 16.02 0.13 -7.93
C SER A 117 15.64 -1.34 -8.17
N ARG A 118 14.51 -1.58 -8.84
CA ARG A 118 13.96 -2.92 -9.14
C ARG A 118 13.90 -3.22 -10.64
N ILE A 119 14.17 -2.23 -11.49
CA ILE A 119 14.43 -2.36 -12.94
C ILE A 119 15.92 -2.22 -13.22
#